data_AF-A0A146K8D7-F1
#
_entry.id   AF-A0A146K8D7-F1
#
_cell.length_a   1.000
_cell.length_b   1.000
_cell.length_c   1.000
_cell.angle_alpha   90.00
_cell.angle_beta   90.00
_cell.angle_gamma   90.00
#
_symmetry.space_group_name_H-M   'P 1'
#
loop_
_entity.id
_entity.type
_entity.pdbx_description
1 polymer ?
#
loop_
_entity_poly.entity_id
_entity_poly.type
_entity_poly.pdbx_seq_one_letter_code
_entity_poly.pdbx_strand_id
1 'polypeptide(L)'
;MKQLKMNLVTYEITPLSSMSGYIELLNQFSSLDQIGDRTQNFLIDYFGQYLAHDAREIFRKSTVSYSVAGYLLQFKDRHNGNIMLNNQGQIAHIDFGFFFESAPGGAFSIERSPFKMSEQFLQIIGGKDSIGYEQFKHEFRQEMIKCQFLKSQLVKMFNLILGLIPGVKSYEGIHKFQNRFTDNVQHCEKLVEDSISSFGSGLYDAFQALQNDINW
;
A
#
# COMPACT_ATOMS: atom_id res chain seq x y z
N MET A 1 -0.31 -5.94 -26.96
CA MET A 1 0.17 -5.32 -25.69
C MET A 1 0.26 -6.42 -24.64
N LYS A 2 1.42 -6.66 -24.03
CA LYS A 2 1.51 -7.58 -22.88
C LYS A 2 0.67 -6.96 -21.75
N GLN A 3 -0.29 -7.71 -21.23
CA GLN A 3 -1.16 -7.28 -20.14
C GLN A 3 -0.30 -6.94 -18.92
N LEU A 4 -0.55 -5.77 -18.33
CA LEU A 4 0.13 -5.29 -17.15
C LEU A 4 -0.40 -6.09 -15.95
N LYS A 5 0.26 -7.20 -15.63
CA LYS A 5 -0.11 -8.04 -14.48
C LYS A 5 0.60 -7.52 -13.23
N MET A 6 -0.10 -6.67 -12.47
CA MET A 6 0.23 -6.36 -11.07
C MET A 6 -0.45 -7.38 -10.16
N ASN A 7 0.12 -7.63 -8.99
CA ASN A 7 -0.38 -8.58 -8.00
C ASN A 7 -1.28 -7.87 -6.97
N LEU A 8 -2.23 -7.08 -7.46
CA LEU A 8 -3.23 -6.41 -6.64
C LEU A 8 -4.43 -7.33 -6.42
N VAL A 9 -4.96 -7.32 -5.20
CA VAL A 9 -6.28 -7.87 -4.90
C VAL A 9 -7.29 -6.76 -5.10
N THR A 10 -8.21 -6.94 -6.05
CA THR A 10 -9.35 -6.04 -6.25
C THR A 10 -10.59 -6.69 -5.67
N TYR A 11 -11.43 -5.90 -5.04
CA TYR A 11 -12.72 -6.32 -4.50
C TYR A 11 -13.80 -5.33 -4.93
N GLU A 12 -15.03 -5.82 -5.10
CA GLU A 12 -16.14 -5.00 -5.57
C GLU A 12 -16.64 -4.03 -4.49
N ILE A 13 -16.88 -2.78 -4.89
CA ILE A 13 -17.55 -1.77 -4.07
C ILE A 13 -18.70 -1.21 -4.90
N THR A 14 -19.93 -1.42 -4.42
CA THR A 14 -21.15 -1.01 -5.10
C THR A 14 -21.88 0.05 -4.27
N PRO A 15 -21.76 1.34 -4.61
CA PRO A 15 -22.52 2.38 -3.93
C PRO A 15 -24.02 2.25 -4.26
N LEU A 16 -24.87 2.31 -3.24
CA LEU A 16 -26.33 2.28 -3.38
C LEU A 16 -26.96 3.66 -3.15
N SER A 17 -26.38 4.44 -2.24
CA SER A 17 -26.79 5.80 -1.90
C SER A 17 -25.58 6.63 -1.44
N SER A 18 -25.81 7.88 -1.04
CA SER A 18 -24.76 8.74 -0.47
C SER A 18 -24.18 8.24 0.84
N MET A 19 -24.85 7.32 1.54
CA MET A 19 -24.43 6.82 2.87
C MET A 19 -24.45 5.29 2.98
N SER A 20 -24.68 4.58 1.88
CA SER A 20 -24.76 3.11 1.91
C SER A 20 -24.23 2.48 0.62
N GLY A 21 -23.64 1.30 0.78
CA GLY A 21 -23.14 0.50 -0.32
C GLY A 21 -22.84 -0.92 0.15
N TYR A 22 -22.48 -1.78 -0.79
CA TYR A 22 -21.92 -3.09 -0.50
C TYR A 22 -20.42 -3.08 -0.77
N ILE A 23 -19.69 -3.83 0.05
CA ILE A 23 -18.27 -4.11 -0.14
C ILE A 23 -18.14 -5.63 -0.15
N GLU A 24 -17.49 -6.17 -1.18
CA GLU A 24 -17.19 -7.59 -1.26
C GLU A 24 -16.34 -8.02 -0.07
N LEU A 25 -16.73 -9.12 0.57
CA LEU A 25 -15.97 -9.71 1.66
C LEU A 25 -14.79 -10.50 1.09
N LEU A 26 -13.58 -10.06 1.42
CA LEU A 26 -12.35 -10.81 1.13
C LEU A 26 -12.24 -12.03 2.04
N ASN A 27 -12.74 -13.17 1.55
CA ASN A 27 -12.64 -14.44 2.27
C ASN A 27 -11.17 -14.88 2.43
N GLN A 28 -10.84 -15.48 3.57
CA GLN A 28 -9.49 -15.98 3.89
C GLN A 28 -8.42 -14.90 4.07
N PHE A 29 -8.84 -13.64 4.21
CA PHE A 29 -7.97 -12.53 4.59
C PHE A 29 -8.25 -12.14 6.05
N SER A 30 -7.18 -11.86 6.80
CA SER A 30 -7.24 -11.23 8.12
C SER A 30 -6.44 -9.94 8.08
N SER A 31 -6.88 -8.89 8.79
CA SER A 31 -6.05 -7.68 8.89
C SER A 31 -4.76 -7.98 9.66
N LEU A 32 -3.68 -7.23 9.41
CA LEU A 32 -2.44 -7.41 10.14
C LEU A 32 -2.62 -7.09 11.64
N ASP A 33 -3.54 -6.17 11.98
CA ASP A 33 -3.94 -5.92 13.37
C ASP A 33 -4.65 -7.13 14.01
N GLN A 34 -5.49 -7.85 13.28
CA GLN A 34 -6.12 -9.09 13.79
C GLN A 34 -5.13 -10.24 13.94
N ILE A 35 -4.13 -10.31 13.07
CA ILE A 35 -3.05 -11.31 13.16
C ILE A 35 -2.11 -10.98 14.33
N GLY A 36 -1.96 -9.70 14.64
CA GLY A 36 -1.09 -9.23 15.69
C GLY A 36 -1.74 -9.20 17.06
N ASP A 37 -1.30 -10.09 17.97
CA ASP A 37 -1.20 -9.72 19.38
C ASP A 37 0.09 -10.30 20.02
N ARG A 38 0.79 -9.46 20.79
CA ARG A 38 1.85 -9.74 21.80
C ARG A 38 3.35 -9.90 21.46
N THR A 39 3.85 -9.82 20.23
CA THR A 39 5.33 -9.77 20.00
C THR A 39 5.75 -8.75 18.94
N GLN A 40 6.96 -8.16 19.10
CA GLN A 40 7.55 -7.25 18.09
C GLN A 40 7.73 -7.92 16.72
N ASN A 41 7.80 -9.26 16.67
CA ASN A 41 8.06 -10.06 15.47
C ASN A 41 6.83 -10.86 15.01
N PHE A 42 5.61 -10.52 15.46
CA PHE A 42 4.40 -11.33 15.24
C PHE A 42 4.22 -11.78 13.79
N LEU A 43 4.47 -10.88 12.82
CA LEU A 43 4.27 -11.17 11.41
C LEU A 43 5.34 -12.12 10.87
N ILE A 44 6.58 -12.01 11.34
CA ILE A 44 7.68 -12.92 10.97
C ILE A 44 7.38 -14.31 11.53
N ASP A 45 6.97 -14.37 12.80
CA ASP A 45 6.58 -15.61 13.48
C ASP A 45 5.39 -16.27 12.77
N TYR A 46 4.39 -15.48 12.38
CA TYR A 46 3.22 -15.96 11.64
C TYR A 46 3.61 -16.59 10.28
N PHE A 47 4.50 -15.93 9.53
CA PHE A 47 5.04 -16.47 8.29
C PHE A 47 5.83 -17.78 8.51
N GLY A 48 6.58 -17.88 9.61
CA GLY A 48 7.35 -19.09 9.93
C GLY A 48 6.50 -20.26 10.41
N GLN A 49 5.40 -19.99 11.13
CA GLN A 49 4.55 -21.02 11.73
C GLN A 49 3.42 -21.50 10.81
N TYR A 50 2.80 -20.58 10.06
CA TYR A 50 1.52 -20.85 9.38
C TYR A 50 1.58 -20.78 7.86
N LEU A 51 2.62 -20.19 7.28
CA LEU A 51 2.70 -19.99 5.83
C LEU A 51 3.78 -20.87 5.19
N ALA A 52 3.53 -21.30 3.95
CA ALA A 52 4.49 -22.06 3.17
C ALA A 52 5.71 -21.20 2.78
N HIS A 53 6.83 -21.85 2.45
CA HIS A 53 8.05 -21.15 2.04
C HIS A 53 7.82 -20.17 0.86
N ASP A 54 7.02 -20.57 -0.12
CA ASP A 54 6.73 -19.76 -1.31
C ASP A 54 5.83 -18.55 -1.02
N ALA A 55 5.21 -18.48 0.17
CA ALA A 55 4.39 -17.35 0.59
C ALA A 55 5.18 -16.04 0.66
N ARG A 56 6.50 -16.10 0.89
CA ARG A 56 7.36 -14.91 0.88
C ARG A 56 7.47 -14.28 -0.50
N GLU A 57 7.49 -15.10 -1.57
CA GLU A 57 7.51 -14.59 -2.94
C GLU A 57 6.16 -13.93 -3.29
N ILE A 58 5.05 -14.56 -2.89
CA ILE A 58 3.69 -14.02 -3.07
C ILE A 58 3.54 -12.70 -2.30
N PHE A 59 4.01 -12.66 -1.06
CA PHE A 59 4.05 -11.47 -0.23
C PHE A 59 4.86 -10.34 -0.88
N ARG A 60 6.08 -10.64 -1.31
CA ARG A 60 6.95 -9.66 -1.97
C ARG A 60 6.30 -9.09 -3.22
N LYS A 61 5.74 -9.95 -4.08
CA LYS A 61 5.09 -9.53 -5.34
C LYS A 61 3.86 -8.65 -5.11
N SER A 62 2.99 -9.02 -4.17
CA SER A 62 1.83 -8.19 -3.81
C SER A 62 2.24 -6.89 -3.13
N THR A 63 3.25 -6.93 -2.25
CA THR A 63 3.84 -5.73 -1.62
C THR A 63 4.39 -4.77 -2.67
N VAL A 64 5.15 -5.25 -3.67
CA VAL A 64 5.63 -4.42 -4.79
C VAL A 64 4.46 -3.68 -5.45
N SER A 65 3.40 -4.39 -5.81
CA SER A 65 2.25 -3.80 -6.49
C SER A 65 1.52 -2.75 -5.66
N TYR A 66 1.31 -3.02 -4.37
CA TYR A 66 0.70 -2.03 -3.47
C TYR A 66 1.65 -0.87 -3.14
N SER A 67 2.98 -1.06 -3.13
CA SER A 67 3.94 0.02 -2.99
C SER A 67 3.89 0.98 -4.19
N VAL A 68 3.81 0.45 -5.41
CA VAL A 68 3.65 1.28 -6.62
C VAL A 68 2.30 2.00 -6.62
N ALA A 69 1.21 1.28 -6.35
CA ALA A 69 -0.13 1.87 -6.27
C ALA A 69 -0.22 2.93 -5.18
N GLY A 70 0.28 2.63 -3.97
CA GLY A 70 0.29 3.53 -2.82
C GLY A 70 1.14 4.78 -3.04
N TYR A 71 2.28 4.66 -3.74
CA TYR A 71 3.08 5.82 -4.12
C TYR A 71 2.36 6.70 -5.15
N LEU A 72 1.86 6.10 -6.23
CA LEU A 72 1.20 6.84 -7.30
C LEU A 72 -0.11 7.49 -6.80
N LEU A 73 -0.98 6.73 -6.13
CA LEU A 73 -2.29 7.17 -5.67
C LEU A 73 -2.27 7.86 -4.30
N GLN A 74 -1.13 7.80 -3.60
CA GLN A 74 -0.97 8.41 -2.28
C GLN A 74 -2.02 7.93 -1.28
N PHE A 75 -2.13 6.60 -1.08
CA PHE A 75 -2.89 6.05 0.05
C PHE A 75 -2.31 6.62 1.35
N LYS A 76 -3.14 7.24 2.18
CA LYS A 76 -2.70 7.93 3.39
C LYS A 76 -2.96 7.18 4.69
N ASP A 77 -3.90 6.25 4.71
CA ASP A 77 -4.25 5.49 5.91
C ASP A 77 -3.76 4.06 5.78
N ARG A 78 -2.45 3.88 5.97
CA ARG A 78 -1.73 2.62 5.67
C ARG A 78 -1.31 1.87 6.93
N HIS A 79 -2.10 1.98 8.00
CA HIS A 79 -1.86 1.22 9.22
C HIS A 79 -2.17 -0.26 9.03
N ASN A 80 -1.71 -1.07 9.96
CA ASN A 80 -1.82 -2.53 9.88
C ASN A 80 -3.27 -3.04 9.83
N GLY A 81 -4.25 -2.31 10.37
CA GLY A 81 -5.68 -2.62 10.24
C GLY A 81 -6.24 -2.50 8.82
N ASN A 82 -5.65 -1.64 7.98
CA ASN A 82 -6.04 -1.46 6.58
C ASN A 82 -5.22 -2.31 5.61
N ILE A 83 -4.36 -3.19 6.12
CA ILE A 83 -3.61 -4.15 5.31
C ILE A 83 -4.07 -5.54 5.74
N MET A 84 -4.61 -6.29 4.80
CA MET A 84 -4.99 -7.68 5.00
C MET A 84 -3.95 -8.63 4.44
N LEU A 85 -3.87 -9.83 5.02
CA LEU A 85 -3.01 -10.92 4.59
C LEU A 85 -3.84 -12.20 4.49
N ASN A 86 -3.66 -12.96 3.40
CA ASN A 86 -4.26 -14.28 3.27
C ASN A 86 -3.30 -15.42 3.65
N ASN A 87 -3.85 -16.64 3.71
CA ASN A 87 -3.12 -17.87 4.00
C ASN A 87 -2.08 -18.29 2.92
N GLN A 88 -1.99 -17.57 1.79
CA GLN A 88 -0.97 -17.76 0.77
C GLN A 88 0.17 -16.74 0.88
N GLY A 89 0.08 -15.79 1.81
CA GLY A 89 1.04 -14.70 1.96
C GLY A 89 0.76 -13.48 1.09
N GLN A 90 -0.37 -13.43 0.37
CA GLN A 90 -0.73 -12.27 -0.45
C GLN A 90 -1.34 -11.16 0.41
N ILE A 91 -0.87 -9.93 0.23
CA ILE A 91 -1.48 -8.77 0.89
C ILE A 91 -2.58 -8.15 0.04
N ALA A 92 -3.53 -7.49 0.71
CA ALA A 92 -4.52 -6.61 0.12
C ALA A 92 -4.63 -5.33 0.96
N HIS A 93 -4.50 -4.16 0.35
CA HIS A 93 -4.93 -2.92 1.02
C HIS A 93 -6.45 -2.78 0.93
N ILE A 94 -7.05 -2.35 2.03
CA ILE A 94 -8.45 -1.97 2.12
C ILE A 94 -8.57 -0.53 2.59
N ASP A 95 -9.80 -0.01 2.60
CA ASP A 95 -10.13 1.37 3.00
C ASP A 95 -9.34 2.46 2.27
N PHE A 96 -9.82 2.81 1.08
CA PHE A 96 -9.25 3.87 0.25
C PHE A 96 -9.90 5.25 0.48
N GLY A 97 -10.54 5.48 1.63
CA GLY A 97 -11.20 6.75 1.95
C GLY A 97 -10.27 7.97 1.90
N PHE A 98 -8.97 7.75 2.06
CA PHE A 98 -7.94 8.78 2.03
C PHE A 98 -6.89 8.51 0.95
N PHE A 99 -7.06 9.16 -0.21
CA PHE A 99 -6.07 9.15 -1.29
C PHE A 99 -5.89 10.56 -1.89
N PHE A 100 -4.78 10.77 -2.60
CA PHE A 100 -4.38 12.06 -3.16
C PHE A 100 -4.34 13.20 -2.13
N GLU A 101 -5.29 14.13 -2.21
CA GLU A 101 -5.38 15.34 -1.41
C GLU A 101 -6.21 15.12 -0.13
N SER A 102 -6.81 13.93 0.01
CA SER A 102 -7.50 13.51 1.23
C SER A 102 -6.51 12.82 2.17
N ALA A 103 -6.40 13.28 3.42
CA ALA A 103 -5.56 12.67 4.43
C ALA A 103 -6.24 12.73 5.81
N PRO A 104 -6.10 11.68 6.63
CA PRO A 104 -6.52 11.75 8.03
C PRO A 104 -5.68 12.83 8.74
N GLY A 105 -6.33 13.78 9.41
CA GLY A 105 -5.68 14.93 10.05
C GLY A 105 -5.26 16.08 9.11
N GLY A 106 -5.61 16.04 7.83
CA GLY A 106 -5.39 17.14 6.89
C GLY A 106 -3.91 17.44 6.63
N ALA A 107 -3.52 18.72 6.64
CA ALA A 107 -2.14 19.17 6.36
C ALA A 107 -1.09 18.68 7.38
N PHE A 108 -1.53 18.16 8.54
CA PHE A 108 -0.67 17.62 9.60
C PHE A 108 -0.44 16.11 9.50
N SER A 109 -0.91 15.46 8.43
CA SER A 109 -0.66 14.05 8.14
C SER A 109 0.83 13.72 8.30
N ILE A 110 1.15 12.92 9.33
CA ILE A 110 2.49 12.56 9.79
C ILE A 110 3.18 11.59 8.82
N GLU A 111 2.42 10.95 7.93
CA GLU A 111 2.95 9.94 7.01
C GLU A 111 3.73 10.55 5.84
N ARG A 112 5.05 10.70 6.05
CA ARG A 112 6.01 11.18 5.04
C ARG A 112 6.60 10.06 4.16
N SER A 113 6.35 8.80 4.52
CA SER A 113 6.87 7.65 3.78
C SER A 113 6.25 7.56 2.38
N PRO A 114 7.03 7.31 1.31
CA PRO A 114 6.49 7.10 -0.03
C PRO A 114 5.43 6.00 -0.10
N PHE A 115 5.65 4.88 0.58
CA PHE A 115 4.72 3.76 0.77
C PHE A 115 4.98 3.00 2.07
N LYS A 116 4.11 2.07 2.46
CA LYS A 116 4.31 1.22 3.64
C LYS A 116 5.40 0.19 3.33
N MET A 117 6.51 0.26 4.05
CA MET A 117 7.57 -0.74 4.08
C MET A 117 8.11 -0.81 5.50
N SER A 118 7.42 -1.54 6.37
CA SER A 118 7.84 -1.70 7.76
C SER A 118 9.07 -2.60 7.86
N GLU A 119 9.76 -2.56 9.01
CA GLU A 119 10.87 -3.47 9.28
C GLU A 119 10.44 -4.94 9.18
N GLN A 120 9.26 -5.29 9.66
CA GLN A 120 8.70 -6.65 9.53
C GLN A 120 8.52 -7.07 8.07
N PHE A 121 8.03 -6.17 7.19
CA PHE A 121 7.89 -6.45 5.77
C PHE A 121 9.26 -6.71 5.14
N LEU A 122 10.24 -5.86 5.49
CA LEU A 122 11.62 -6.02 5.01
C LEU A 122 12.22 -7.36 5.47
N GLN A 123 11.99 -7.78 6.72
CA GLN A 123 12.46 -9.06 7.24
C GLN A 123 11.82 -10.26 6.54
N ILE A 124 10.52 -10.20 6.21
CA ILE A 124 9.83 -11.26 5.44
C ILE A 124 10.42 -11.38 4.04
N ILE A 125 10.74 -10.24 3.42
CA ILE A 125 11.40 -10.18 2.10
C ILE A 125 12.86 -10.68 2.18
N GLY A 126 13.48 -10.63 3.36
CA GLY A 126 14.81 -11.22 3.64
C GLY A 126 15.84 -10.24 4.20
N GLY A 127 15.50 -8.96 4.40
CA GLY A 127 16.41 -7.94 4.92
C GLY A 127 17.08 -7.10 3.82
N LYS A 128 17.74 -6.00 4.24
CA LYS A 128 18.28 -4.93 3.36
C LYS A 128 19.39 -5.36 2.39
N ASP A 129 20.04 -6.50 2.63
CA ASP A 129 21.13 -7.03 1.80
C ASP A 129 20.77 -8.38 1.15
N SER A 130 19.49 -8.73 1.14
CA SER A 130 19.03 -10.02 0.62
C SER A 130 18.74 -9.99 -0.88
N ILE A 131 18.80 -11.17 -1.51
CA ILE A 131 18.32 -11.36 -2.88
C ILE A 131 16.85 -10.91 -3.01
N GLY A 132 16.02 -11.16 -2.00
CA GLY A 132 14.62 -10.74 -2.00
C GLY A 132 14.47 -9.21 -2.03
N TYR A 133 15.32 -8.47 -1.34
CA TYR A 133 15.30 -7.01 -1.40
C TYR A 133 15.76 -6.45 -2.75
N GLU A 134 16.80 -7.03 -3.35
CA GLU A 134 17.21 -6.69 -4.72
C GLU A 134 16.11 -6.99 -5.74
N GLN A 135 15.43 -8.14 -5.61
CA GLN A 135 14.26 -8.47 -6.41
C GLN A 135 13.12 -7.48 -6.20
N PHE A 136 12.87 -7.05 -4.96
CA PHE A 136 11.86 -6.03 -4.66
C PHE A 136 12.15 -4.71 -5.39
N LYS A 137 13.36 -4.16 -5.28
CA LYS A 137 13.76 -2.92 -5.97
C LYS A 137 13.58 -3.06 -7.49
N HIS A 138 14.06 -4.17 -8.04
CA HIS A 138 13.97 -4.44 -9.47
C HIS A 138 12.51 -4.52 -9.96
N GLU A 139 11.66 -5.26 -9.25
CA GLU A 139 10.24 -5.41 -9.62
C GLU A 139 9.44 -4.13 -9.41
N PHE A 140 9.70 -3.38 -8.34
CA PHE A 140 9.12 -2.05 -8.10
C PHE A 140 9.38 -1.13 -9.30
N ARG A 141 10.63 -1.06 -9.76
CA ARG A 141 10.99 -0.29 -10.97
C ARG A 141 10.24 -0.80 -12.21
N GLN A 142 10.19 -2.11 -12.41
CA GLN A 142 9.48 -2.68 -13.56
C GLN A 142 8.00 -2.32 -13.56
N GLU A 143 7.34 -2.38 -12.41
CA GLU A 143 5.94 -1.99 -12.27
C GLU A 143 5.73 -0.48 -12.44
N MET A 144 6.62 0.37 -11.92
CA MET A 144 6.60 1.82 -12.17
C MET A 144 6.68 2.14 -13.67
N ILE A 145 7.61 1.52 -14.41
CA ILE A 145 7.73 1.69 -15.86
C ILE A 145 6.49 1.20 -16.59
N LYS A 146 5.96 0.04 -16.19
CA LYS A 146 4.70 -0.49 -16.74
C LYS A 146 3.55 0.52 -16.53
N CYS A 147 3.43 1.13 -15.36
CA CYS A 147 2.39 2.12 -15.07
C CYS A 147 2.49 3.38 -15.96
N GLN A 148 3.67 3.72 -16.50
CA GLN A 148 3.81 4.85 -17.46
C GLN A 148 2.87 4.72 -18.66
N PHE A 149 2.63 3.50 -19.15
CA PHE A 149 1.74 3.27 -20.29
C PHE A 149 0.28 3.58 -19.96
N LEU A 150 -0.09 3.64 -18.69
CA LEU A 150 -1.44 3.97 -18.21
C LEU A 150 -1.59 5.45 -17.82
N LYS A 151 -0.49 6.19 -17.70
CA LYS A 151 -0.43 7.57 -17.20
C LYS A 151 -1.46 8.49 -17.86
N SER A 152 -1.50 8.52 -19.19
CA SER A 152 -2.39 9.41 -19.93
C SER A 152 -3.87 9.07 -19.74
N GLN A 153 -4.20 7.78 -19.62
CA GLN A 153 -5.57 7.32 -19.40
C GLN A 153 -6.03 7.63 -17.97
N LEU A 154 -5.19 7.37 -16.97
CA LEU A 154 -5.48 7.67 -15.57
C LEU A 154 -5.64 9.18 -15.32
N VAL A 155 -4.78 10.02 -15.91
CA VAL A 155 -4.92 11.49 -15.81
C VAL A 155 -6.25 11.96 -16.42
N LYS A 156 -6.66 11.41 -17.58
CA LYS A 156 -7.97 11.72 -18.17
C LYS A 156 -9.12 11.30 -17.25
N MET A 157 -9.06 10.10 -16.69
CA MET A 157 -10.06 9.61 -15.72
C MET A 157 -10.16 10.54 -14.51
N PHE A 158 -9.04 10.96 -13.92
CA PHE A 158 -9.06 11.88 -12.79
C PHE A 158 -9.60 13.27 -13.13
N ASN A 159 -9.34 13.77 -14.34
CA ASN A 159 -9.95 15.02 -14.81
C ASN A 159 -11.47 14.91 -14.94
N LEU A 160 -12.00 13.75 -15.33
CA LEU A 160 -13.45 13.53 -15.44
C LEU A 160 -14.16 13.50 -14.09
N ILE A 161 -13.48 13.03 -13.04
CA ILE A 161 -14.04 12.92 -11.68
C ILE A 161 -13.58 14.05 -10.75
N LEU A 162 -12.94 15.08 -11.30
CA LEU A 162 -12.45 16.23 -10.55
C LEU A 162 -13.61 16.92 -9.82
N GLY A 163 -13.46 17.08 -8.50
CA GLY A 163 -14.47 17.67 -7.62
C GLY A 163 -15.63 16.73 -7.26
N LEU A 164 -15.73 15.54 -7.86
CA LEU A 164 -16.79 14.59 -7.54
C LEU A 164 -16.47 13.72 -6.32
N ILE A 165 -15.18 13.55 -6.02
CA ILE A 165 -14.72 12.73 -4.89
C ILE A 165 -13.71 13.49 -4.03
N PRO A 166 -13.72 13.30 -2.69
CA PRO A 166 -12.86 14.06 -1.79
C PRO A 166 -11.36 13.95 -2.09
N GLY A 167 -10.86 12.86 -2.68
CA GLY A 167 -9.44 12.74 -3.00
C GLY A 167 -8.98 13.61 -4.17
N VAL A 168 -9.87 13.94 -5.12
CA VAL A 168 -9.53 14.61 -6.39
C VAL A 168 -10.16 16.00 -6.40
N LYS A 169 -9.53 16.97 -5.74
CA LYS A 169 -10.12 18.30 -5.52
C LYS A 169 -9.57 19.35 -6.48
N SER A 170 -8.33 19.20 -6.94
CA SER A 170 -7.67 20.23 -7.74
C SER A 170 -6.90 19.67 -8.93
N TYR A 171 -6.76 20.50 -9.98
CA TYR A 171 -5.83 20.21 -11.08
C TYR A 171 -4.38 20.09 -10.59
N GLU A 172 -4.01 20.81 -9.52
CA GLU A 172 -2.69 20.68 -8.90
C GLU A 172 -2.47 19.28 -8.33
N GLY A 173 -3.48 18.69 -7.66
CA GLY A 173 -3.45 17.31 -7.18
C GLY A 173 -3.24 16.31 -8.31
N ILE A 174 -3.95 16.49 -9.43
CA ILE A 174 -3.79 15.67 -10.64
C ILE A 174 -2.40 15.86 -11.26
N HIS A 175 -1.88 17.08 -11.30
CA HIS A 175 -0.53 17.37 -11.81
C HIS A 175 0.55 16.73 -10.92
N LYS A 176 0.39 16.79 -9.59
CA LYS A 176 1.26 16.07 -8.64
C LYS A 176 1.20 14.56 -8.88
N PHE A 177 0.01 14.00 -9.09
CA PHE A 177 -0.14 12.59 -9.50
C PHE A 177 0.63 12.26 -10.77
N GLN A 178 0.45 13.07 -11.82
CA GLN A 178 1.14 12.91 -13.09
C GLN A 178 2.67 12.95 -12.95
N ASN A 179 3.19 13.79 -12.03
CA ASN A 179 4.63 13.96 -11.81
C ASN A 179 5.25 12.86 -10.94
N ARG A 180 4.46 12.02 -10.25
CA ARG A 180 4.99 10.87 -9.51
C ARG A 180 5.41 9.72 -10.41
N PHE A 181 4.88 9.64 -11.63
CA PHE A 181 5.33 8.64 -12.59
C PHE A 181 6.79 8.90 -12.98
N THR A 182 7.65 7.89 -12.83
CA THR A 182 9.07 7.95 -13.19
C THR A 182 9.53 6.66 -13.88
N ASP A 183 10.57 6.74 -14.71
CA ASP A 183 11.34 5.62 -15.25
C ASP A 183 12.82 5.67 -14.80
N ASN A 184 13.17 6.70 -14.01
CA ASN A 184 14.51 6.92 -13.49
C ASN A 184 14.86 5.87 -12.42
N VAL A 185 15.98 5.17 -12.62
CA VAL A 185 16.41 4.07 -11.76
C VAL A 185 16.73 4.57 -10.35
N GLN A 186 17.58 5.60 -10.25
CA GLN A 186 18.03 6.15 -8.98
C GLN A 186 16.86 6.71 -8.15
N HIS A 187 15.89 7.33 -8.82
CA HIS A 187 14.69 7.81 -8.14
C HIS A 187 13.83 6.65 -7.60
N CYS A 188 13.66 5.58 -8.37
CA CYS A 188 12.94 4.39 -7.88
C CYS A 188 13.64 3.76 -6.66
N GLU A 189 14.97 3.60 -6.72
CA GLU A 189 15.75 3.04 -5.60
C GLU A 189 15.64 3.91 -4.36
N LYS A 190 15.77 5.23 -4.51
CA LYS A 190 15.62 6.18 -3.42
C LYS A 190 14.23 6.10 -2.77
N LEU A 191 13.16 5.94 -3.53
CA LEU A 191 11.81 5.78 -2.97
C LEU A 191 11.68 4.54 -2.09
N VAL A 192 12.36 3.44 -2.45
CA VAL A 192 12.40 2.23 -1.62
C VAL A 192 13.18 2.47 -0.33
N GLU A 193 14.34 3.12 -0.41
CA GLU A 193 15.18 3.43 0.75
C GLU A 193 14.51 4.42 1.71
N ASP A 194 13.88 5.47 1.18
CA ASP A 194 13.13 6.46 1.95
C ASP A 194 11.93 5.82 2.66
N SER A 195 11.34 4.77 2.07
CA SER A 195 10.20 4.07 2.68
C SER A 195 10.58 3.20 3.88
N ILE A 196 11.80 2.65 3.90
CA ILE A 196 12.32 1.85 5.03
C ILE A 196 12.76 2.77 6.19
N SER A 197 13.41 3.88 5.86
CA SER A 197 14.00 4.81 6.85
C SER A 197 12.97 5.72 7.53
N SER A 198 11.70 5.69 7.08
CA SER A 198 10.63 6.52 7.60
C SER A 198 10.12 6.02 8.96
N PHE A 199 10.72 6.52 10.04
CA PHE A 199 10.34 6.35 11.46
C PHE A 199 8.86 6.68 11.78
N GLY A 200 8.14 7.38 10.89
CA GLY A 200 6.78 7.86 11.13
C GLY A 200 5.69 6.78 11.08
N SER A 201 5.93 5.63 10.44
CA SER A 201 4.93 4.56 10.32
C SER A 201 4.61 3.91 11.68
N GLY A 202 5.62 3.69 12.53
CA GLY A 202 5.43 3.12 13.86
C GLY A 202 4.71 4.05 14.84
N LEU A 203 4.89 5.37 14.72
CA LEU A 203 4.17 6.35 15.54
C LEU A 203 2.69 6.43 15.17
N TYR A 204 2.35 6.29 13.89
CA TYR A 204 0.96 6.31 13.43
C TYR A 204 0.22 5.00 13.75
N ASP A 205 0.89 3.85 13.59
CA ASP A 205 0.35 2.55 14.05
C ASP A 205 0.05 2.59 15.57
N ALA A 206 0.95 3.20 16.36
CA ALA A 206 0.73 3.40 17.80
C ALA A 206 -0.43 4.36 18.12
N PHE A 207 -0.59 5.44 17.33
CA PHE A 207 -1.70 6.39 17.50
C PHE A 207 -3.06 5.76 17.17
N GLN A 208 -3.15 4.97 16.09
CA GLN A 208 -4.36 4.22 15.74
C GLN A 208 -4.71 3.16 16.80
N ALA A 209 -3.72 2.45 17.33
CA ALA A 209 -3.93 1.49 18.43
C ALA A 209 -4.49 2.16 19.69
N LEU A 210 -4.04 3.38 20.02
CA LEU A 210 -4.55 4.19 21.12
C LEU A 210 -5.97 4.73 20.85
N GLN A 211 -6.29 5.08 19.61
CA GLN A 211 -7.59 5.66 19.25
C GLN A 211 -8.71 4.62 19.19
N ASN A 212 -8.40 3.36 18.86
CA ASN A 212 -9.38 2.28 18.71
C ASN A 212 -9.78 1.58 20.02
N ASP A 213 -9.32 2.06 21.19
CA ASP A 213 -9.74 1.62 22.54
C ASP A 213 -9.91 0.10 22.69
N ILE A 214 -8.94 -0.66 22.15
CA ILE A 214 -8.85 -2.10 22.42
C ILE A 214 -8.31 -2.23 23.84
N ASN A 215 -9.23 -2.40 24.79
CA ASN A 215 -8.88 -2.81 26.14
C ASN A 215 -8.10 -4.14 26.08
N TRP A 216 -6.89 -4.09 26.61
CA TRP A 216 -5.84 -5.12 26.67
C TRP A 216 -6.25 -6.39 27.43
#